data_AF-A0A6W0CDG2-F1
#
_entry.id   AF-A0A6W0CDG2-F1
#
_cell.length_a   1.000
_cell.length_b   1.000
_cell.length_c   1.000
_cell.angle_alpha   90.00
_cell.angle_beta   90.00
_cell.angle_gamma   90.00
#
_symmetry.space_group_name_H-M   'P 1'
#
loop_
_entity.id
_entity.type
_entity.pdbx_description
1 polymer ?
#
loop_
_entity_poly.entity_id
_entity_poly.type
_entity_poly.pdbx_seq_one_letter_code
_entity_poly.pdbx_strand_id
1 'polypeptide(L)' 'MAKQKFKITNWPTYNKALINRGSITFWLDDEAIQAWYESAT' A
#
# COMPACT_ATOMS: atom_id res chain seq x y z
N MET A 1 -35.87 20.50 -18.18
CA MET A 1 -35.06 19.27 -18.09
C MET A 1 -34.74 19.02 -16.61
N ALA A 2 -35.15 17.89 -16.03
CA ALA A 2 -34.82 17.57 -14.63
C ALA A 2 -33.38 17.05 -14.53
N LYS A 3 -32.65 17.45 -13.48
CA LYS A 3 -31.24 17.05 -13.28
C LYS A 3 -31.18 15.58 -12.85
N GLN A 4 -30.44 14.77 -13.61
CA GLN A 4 -30.24 13.36 -13.30
C GLN A 4 -29.39 13.19 -12.04
N LYS A 5 -29.84 12.35 -11.11
CA LYS A 5 -29.10 12.00 -9.89
C LYS A 5 -28.31 10.72 -10.13
N PHE A 6 -27.03 10.73 -9.81
CA PHE A 6 -26.15 9.58 -9.91
C PHE A 6 -25.77 9.08 -8.52
N LYS A 7 -25.63 7.75 -8.38
CA LYS A 7 -25.14 7.09 -7.17
C LYS A 7 -23.75 6.54 -7.45
N ILE A 8 -22.80 6.85 -6.58
CA ILE A 8 -21.46 6.25 -6.62
C ILE A 8 -21.56 4.83 -6.08
N THR A 9 -21.28 3.83 -6.92
CA THR A 9 -21.36 2.40 -6.59
C THR A 9 -20.01 1.79 -6.26
N ASN A 10 -18.91 2.39 -6.74
CA ASN A 10 -17.54 1.88 -6.58
C ASN A 10 -16.79 2.46 -5.36
N TRP A 11 -17.46 3.26 -4.52
CA TRP A 11 -16.83 3.94 -3.38
C TRP A 11 -16.05 2.99 -2.45
N PRO A 12 -16.56 1.81 -2.07
CA PRO A 12 -15.82 0.91 -1.18
C PRO A 12 -14.49 0.42 -1.79
N THR A 13 -14.48 0.09 -3.08
CA THR A 13 -13.28 -0.37 -3.79
C THR A 13 -12.27 0.77 -3.94
N TYR A 14 -12.74 1.95 -4.34
CA TYR A 14 -11.91 3.13 -4.47
C TYR A 14 -11.26 3.53 -3.14
N ASN A 15 -12.03 3.52 -2.05
CA ASN A 15 -11.53 3.83 -0.72
C ASN A 15 -10.45 2.83 -0.25
N LYS A 16 -10.62 1.53 -0.51
CA LYS A 16 -9.58 0.53 -0.21
C LYS A 16 -8.27 0.84 -0.95
N ALA A 17 -8.35 1.20 -2.23
CA ALA A 17 -7.17 1.61 -3.01
C ALA A 17 -6.54 2.88 -2.45
N LEU A 18 -7.34 3.83 -1.97
CA LEU A 18 -6.87 5.08 -1.39
C LEU A 18 -6.15 4.89 -0.04
N ILE A 19 -6.67 4.01 0.82
CA ILE A 19 -6.03 3.63 2.09
C ILE A 19 -4.65 3.01 1.84
N ASN A 20 -4.54 2.16 0.82
CA ASN A 20 -3.30 1.49 0.45
C ASN A 20 -2.39 2.34 -0.45
N ARG A 21 -2.78 3.58 -0.77
CA ARG A 21 -2.02 4.45 -1.67
C ARG A 21 -0.73 4.88 -0.99
N GLY A 22 0.41 4.57 -1.62
CA GLY A 22 1.72 4.81 -1.04
C GLY A 22 2.23 3.67 -0.16
N SER A 23 1.54 2.54 -0.11
CA SER A 23 2.10 1.30 0.41
C SER A 23 3.28 0.87 -0.48
N ILE A 24 4.45 0.70 0.13
CA ILE A 24 5.66 0.25 -0.52
C ILE A 24 6.13 -1.01 0.22
N THR A 25 6.48 -2.04 -0.55
CA THR A 25 7.09 -3.26 -0.04
C THR A 25 8.58 -3.19 -0.27
N PHE A 26 9.36 -3.24 0.80
CA PHE A 26 10.81 -3.38 0.71
C PHE A 26 11.17 -4.86 0.65
N TRP A 27 11.98 -5.22 -0.33
CA TRP A 27 12.62 -6.53 -0.40
C TRP A 27 14.07 -6.34 0.01
N LEU A 28 14.45 -7.02 1.09
CA LEU A 28 15.82 -7.05 1.56
C LEU A 28 16.36 -8.45 1.29
N ASP A 29 17.60 -8.51 0.84
CA ASP A 29 18.28 -9.77 0.65
C ASP A 29 18.61 -10.40 2.02
N ASP A 30 18.44 -11.71 2.15
CA ASP A 30 18.65 -12.42 3.41
C ASP A 30 20.11 -12.29 3.88
N GLU A 31 21.07 -12.29 2.96
CA GLU A 31 22.50 -12.13 3.27
C GLU A 31 22.78 -10.72 3.81
N ALA A 32 22.14 -9.70 3.23
CA ALA A 32 22.23 -8.32 3.72
C ALA A 32 21.64 -8.15 5.13
N ILE A 33 20.56 -8.89 5.46
CA ILE A 33 19.98 -8.90 6.81
C ILE A 33 20.96 -9.54 7.80
N GLN A 34 21.58 -10.67 7.44
CA GLN A 34 22.55 -11.36 8.32
C GLN A 34 23.81 -10.53 8.56
N ALA A 35 24.27 -9.80 7.54
CA ALA A 35 25.45 -8.94 7.63
C ALA A 35 25.18 -7.57 8.29
N TRP A 36 23.94 -7.28 8.70
CA TRP A 36 23.57 -5.97 9.23
C TRP A 36 24.19 -5.65 10.60
N TYR A 37 24.36 -6.67 11.44
CA TYR A 37 24.92 -6.51 12.78
C TYR A 37 26.37 -6.97 12.83
N GLU A 38 27.21 -6.18 13.50
CA GLU A 38 28.61 -6.53 13.74
C GLU A 38 28.68 -7.80 14.59
N SER A 39 29.55 -8.73 14.21
CA SER A 39 29.76 -9.97 14.97
C SER A 39 30.36 -9.61 16.33
N ALA A 40 29.65 -9.93 17.42
CA ALA A 40 30.19 -9.74 18.76
C ALA A 40 31.53 -10.49 18.88
N THR A 41 32.60 -9.75 19.17
CA THR A 41 33.95 -10.27 19.38
C THR A 41 34.04 -11.07 20.66
#